data_AF-A0AAN8NXL8-F1
#
_entry.id   AF-A0AAN8NXL8-F1
#
_cell.length_a   1.000
_cell.length_b   1.000
_cell.length_c   1.000
_cell.angle_alpha   90.00
_cell.angle_beta   90.00
_cell.angle_gamma   90.00
#
_symmetry.space_group_name_H-M   'P 1'
#
loop_
_entity.id
_entity.type
_entity.pdbx_description
1 polymer ?
#
loop_
_entity_poly.entity_id
_entity_poly.type
_entity_poly.pdbx_seq_one_letter_code
_entity_poly.pdbx_strand_id
1 'polypeptide(L)'
;MDFNYPVSSRVFRALQMVNIEELSKCSHREIRPILPCLVRMSLISPLDSTKKCSDGRKELLKLLTGIEHVNSIVALLSIDFHALEVDVKREQQMRQKHGIQSEGVLIHSIQNGLALEFERSDSTRRLRLVLSEILGIASQICQHSEVYMKQSDLFDNAVYLEEVCDVLCIALAELPALLAIQDIVETLLHVKFGPTVICWILANSPDYFWEVCTALIANGERQDEESTGGKIRNKTLRMLCQMNPSQALMIRAKCIELCRMPALAILLSLESGDAGDVVAFVSGLLLGSDQTVRNWFAIFIRNGQKRKGESYTALQLLRAELLKQLQHIIHKSLDSALPDEYVVQASAFLRLYSALRCIAGIK
;
A
#
# COMPACT_ATOMS: atom_id res chain seq x y z
N MET A 1 -18.97 8.80 -5.48
CA MET A 1 -17.80 9.68 -5.72
C MET A 1 -16.57 8.86 -5.39
N ASP A 2 -15.63 8.75 -6.32
CA ASP A 2 -14.38 8.04 -6.09
C ASP A 2 -13.36 9.00 -5.46
N PHE A 3 -12.80 8.61 -4.33
CA PHE A 3 -11.70 9.33 -3.70
C PHE A 3 -10.46 9.24 -4.61
N ASN A 4 -10.09 10.37 -5.24
CA ASN A 4 -9.12 10.40 -6.33
C ASN A 4 -7.96 11.39 -6.07
N TYR A 5 -7.15 11.04 -5.08
CA TYR A 5 -5.88 11.68 -4.76
C TYR A 5 -4.76 10.63 -4.67
N PRO A 6 -4.34 10.08 -5.81
CA PRO A 6 -3.19 9.20 -5.86
C PRO A 6 -1.92 9.98 -5.50
N VAL A 7 -1.03 9.36 -4.74
CA VAL A 7 0.32 9.89 -4.49
C VAL A 7 1.18 9.54 -5.70
N SER A 8 1.65 10.54 -6.43
CA SER A 8 2.51 10.31 -7.59
C SER A 8 3.92 9.90 -7.16
N SER A 9 4.60 9.10 -8.00
CA SER A 9 5.97 8.67 -7.74
C SER A 9 6.96 9.83 -7.65
N ARG A 10 6.71 10.90 -8.42
CA ARG A 10 7.47 12.15 -8.36
C ARG A 10 7.36 12.80 -6.98
N VAL A 11 6.14 12.95 -6.46
CA VAL A 11 5.88 13.58 -5.15
C VAL A 11 6.47 12.74 -4.03
N PHE A 12 6.22 11.43 -4.02
CA PHE A 12 6.77 10.53 -3.01
C PHE A 12 8.30 10.57 -2.98
N ARG A 13 8.94 10.49 -4.15
CA ARG A 13 10.42 10.58 -4.25
C ARG A 13 10.95 11.94 -3.80
N ALA A 14 10.28 13.03 -4.18
CA ALA A 14 10.69 14.37 -3.76
C ALA A 14 10.63 14.51 -2.24
N LEU A 15 9.59 13.98 -1.60
CA LEU A 15 9.48 13.97 -0.14
C LEU A 15 10.52 13.07 0.54
N GLN A 16 10.69 11.83 0.05
CA GLN A 16 11.67 10.88 0.58
C GLN A 16 13.11 11.44 0.53
N MET A 17 13.43 12.19 -0.51
CA MET A 17 14.75 12.81 -0.69
C MET A 17 14.85 14.22 -0.08
N VAL A 18 13.79 14.70 0.58
CA VAL A 18 13.68 16.06 1.13
C VAL A 18 14.02 17.14 0.08
N ASN A 19 13.59 16.92 -1.15
CA ASN A 19 13.83 17.81 -2.28
C ASN A 19 12.73 18.88 -2.35
N ILE A 20 12.93 19.96 -1.58
CA ILE A 20 11.98 21.08 -1.48
C ILE A 20 11.79 21.80 -2.83
N GLU A 21 12.83 21.86 -3.66
CA GLU A 21 12.74 22.49 -4.98
C GLU A 21 11.73 21.77 -5.88
N GLU A 22 11.78 20.43 -5.91
CA GLU A 22 10.84 19.64 -6.71
C GLU A 22 9.41 19.67 -6.13
N LEU A 23 9.29 19.69 -4.80
CA LEU A 23 8.00 19.86 -4.12
C LEU A 23 7.35 21.21 -4.45
N SER A 24 8.15 22.28 -4.58
CA SER A 24 7.63 23.61 -4.94
C SER A 24 7.02 23.70 -6.34
N LYS A 25 7.34 22.76 -7.24
CA LYS A 25 6.79 22.66 -8.60
C LYS A 25 5.49 21.86 -8.66
N CYS A 26 5.10 21.21 -7.56
CA CYS A 26 3.89 20.40 -7.50
C CYS A 26 2.66 21.28 -7.28
N SER A 27 1.53 20.87 -7.86
CA SER A 27 0.26 21.55 -7.63
C SER A 27 -0.27 21.29 -6.21
N HIS A 28 -1.16 22.16 -5.72
CA HIS A 28 -1.82 21.95 -4.41
C HIS A 28 -2.51 20.57 -4.31
N ARG A 29 -3.09 20.09 -5.42
CA ARG A 29 -3.72 18.77 -5.49
C ARG A 29 -2.71 17.63 -5.33
N GLU A 30 -1.53 17.75 -5.90
CA GLU A 30 -0.46 16.76 -5.77
C GLU A 30 0.18 16.75 -4.38
N ILE A 31 0.21 17.91 -3.71
CA ILE A 31 0.78 18.08 -2.37
C ILE A 31 -0.21 17.62 -1.29
N ARG A 32 -1.51 17.70 -1.56
CA ARG A 32 -2.59 17.39 -0.60
C ARG A 32 -2.37 16.10 0.21
N PRO A 33 -1.97 14.96 -0.38
CA PRO A 33 -1.77 13.72 0.37
C PRO A 33 -0.61 13.76 1.38
N ILE A 34 0.39 14.60 1.15
CA ILE A 34 1.61 14.68 1.96
C ILE A 34 1.64 15.89 2.89
N LEU A 35 0.54 16.65 2.93
CA LEU A 35 0.42 17.88 3.68
C LEU A 35 0.70 17.70 5.18
N PRO A 36 0.25 16.62 5.86
CA PRO A 36 0.58 16.39 7.27
C PRO A 36 2.09 16.38 7.55
N CYS A 37 2.86 15.66 6.73
CA CYS A 37 4.32 15.58 6.85
C CYS A 37 4.98 16.94 6.61
N LEU A 38 4.57 17.65 5.55
CA LEU A 38 5.12 18.98 5.23
C LEU A 38 4.86 20.01 6.34
N VAL A 39 3.64 20.02 6.91
CA VAL A 39 3.32 20.91 8.03
C VAL A 39 4.18 20.57 9.24
N ARG A 40 4.31 19.28 9.60
CA ARG A 40 5.19 18.85 10.70
C ARG A 40 6.64 19.27 10.49
N MET A 41 7.19 19.00 9.30
CA MET A 41 8.56 19.42 8.93
C MET A 41 8.76 20.93 9.05
N SER A 42 7.72 21.73 8.78
CA SER A 42 7.79 23.19 8.88
C SER A 42 7.75 23.73 10.31
N LEU A 43 7.13 22.98 11.24
CA LEU A 43 6.91 23.40 12.63
C LEU A 43 7.96 22.86 13.59
N ILE A 44 8.48 21.65 13.35
CA ILE A 44 9.51 21.04 14.19
C ILE A 44 10.78 21.91 14.17
N SER A 45 11.37 22.11 15.35
CA SER A 45 12.67 22.78 15.47
C SER A 45 13.73 21.97 14.73
N PRO A 46 14.43 22.55 13.73
CA PRO A 46 15.38 21.80 12.95
C PRO A 46 16.55 21.37 13.83
N LEU A 47 16.96 20.11 13.73
CA LEU A 47 18.16 19.58 14.37
C LEU A 47 19.43 20.20 13.76
N ASP A 48 19.32 20.68 12.51
CA ASP A 48 20.39 21.31 11.75
C ASP A 48 20.17 22.84 11.65
N SER A 49 21.17 23.61 12.06
CA SER A 49 21.17 25.08 11.99
C SER A 49 21.83 25.63 10.73
N THR A 50 22.21 24.77 9.77
CA THR A 50 22.82 25.22 8.51
C THR A 50 21.91 26.16 7.72
N LYS A 51 22.53 27.06 6.96
CA LYS A 51 21.83 28.00 6.08
C LYS A 51 20.90 27.29 5.07
N LYS A 52 21.34 26.14 4.54
CA LYS A 52 20.56 25.31 3.62
C LYS A 52 19.26 24.79 4.27
N CYS A 53 19.33 24.35 5.53
CA CYS A 53 18.14 23.92 6.28
C CYS A 53 17.17 25.10 6.53
N SER A 54 17.70 26.25 6.95
CA SER A 54 16.90 27.47 7.18
C SER A 54 16.20 27.95 5.90
N ASP A 55 16.90 27.96 4.76
CA ASP A 55 16.33 28.39 3.49
C ASP A 55 15.31 27.36 2.97
N GLY A 56 15.57 26.05 3.12
CA GLY A 56 14.59 25.00 2.82
C GLY A 56 13.29 25.14 3.63
N ARG A 57 13.39 25.50 4.92
CA ARG A 57 12.20 25.75 5.76
C ARG A 57 11.39 26.95 5.28
N LYS A 58 12.05 28.03 4.82
CA LYS A 58 11.36 29.19 4.25
C LYS A 58 10.60 28.82 2.98
N GLU A 59 11.21 28.06 2.07
CA GLU A 59 10.55 27.58 0.85
C GLU A 59 9.36 26.65 1.18
N LEU A 60 9.50 25.80 2.19
CA LEU A 60 8.40 24.96 2.67
C LEU A 60 7.24 25.80 3.23
N LEU A 61 7.52 26.83 4.04
CA LEU A 61 6.48 27.73 4.55
C LEU A 61 5.78 28.50 3.43
N LYS A 62 6.52 28.94 2.40
CA LYS A 62 5.94 29.55 1.20
C LYS A 62 5.01 28.58 0.47
N LEU A 63 5.42 27.31 0.32
CA LEU A 63 4.61 26.26 -0.29
C LEU A 63 3.28 26.03 0.45
N LEU A 64 3.31 26.10 1.78
CA LEU A 64 2.13 25.90 2.63
C LEU A 64 1.21 27.14 2.70
N THR A 65 1.70 28.30 2.28
CA THR A 65 0.96 29.56 2.38
C THR A 65 -0.27 29.53 1.46
N GLY A 66 -1.43 29.87 2.01
CA GLY A 66 -2.70 29.93 1.25
C GLY A 66 -3.41 28.58 1.09
N ILE A 67 -2.88 27.49 1.65
CA ILE A 67 -3.57 26.19 1.69
C ILE A 67 -4.46 26.13 2.93
N GLU A 68 -5.78 26.10 2.73
CA GLU A 68 -6.78 26.12 3.81
C GLU A 68 -6.57 25.01 4.85
N HIS A 69 -6.29 23.78 4.40
CA HIS A 69 -6.17 22.61 5.25
C HIS A 69 -4.95 22.63 6.17
N VAL A 70 -3.96 23.50 5.90
CA VAL A 70 -2.79 23.67 6.78
C VAL A 70 -3.25 24.09 8.17
N ASN A 71 -4.21 25.01 8.28
CA ASN A 71 -4.70 25.47 9.59
C ASN A 71 -5.34 24.34 10.39
N SER A 72 -6.11 23.46 9.74
CA SER A 72 -6.71 22.28 10.37
C SER A 72 -5.62 21.31 10.89
N ILE A 73 -4.56 21.10 10.11
CA ILE A 73 -3.43 20.25 10.50
C ILE A 73 -2.63 20.88 11.66
N VAL A 74 -2.39 22.19 11.63
CA VAL A 74 -1.74 22.91 12.73
C VAL A 74 -2.56 22.79 14.02
N ALA A 75 -3.89 22.87 13.93
CA ALA A 75 -4.77 22.66 15.07
C ALA A 75 -4.68 21.22 15.61
N LEU A 76 -4.55 20.20 14.75
CA LEU A 76 -4.30 18.81 15.17
C LEU A 76 -2.96 18.66 15.92
N LEU A 77 -1.90 19.32 15.44
CA LEU A 77 -0.58 19.30 16.08
C LEU A 77 -0.53 20.04 17.41
N SER A 78 -1.53 20.88 17.70
CA SER A 78 -1.63 21.65 18.95
C SER A 78 -2.36 20.90 20.07
N ILE A 79 -2.81 19.67 19.81
CA ILE A 79 -3.50 18.82 20.78
C ILE A 79 -2.53 18.34 21.87
N ASP A 80 -3.03 18.19 23.10
CA ASP A 80 -2.29 17.50 24.17
C ASP A 80 -2.27 15.98 23.93
N PHE A 81 -1.22 15.52 23.24
CA PHE A 81 -1.01 14.11 22.94
C PHE A 81 -0.71 13.27 24.18
N HIS A 82 -0.24 13.86 25.27
CA HIS A 82 0.02 13.11 26.50
C HIS A 82 -1.29 12.69 27.18
N ALA A 83 -2.24 13.63 27.32
CA ALA A 83 -3.57 13.31 27.83
C ALA A 83 -4.29 12.31 26.92
N LEU A 84 -4.18 12.50 25.61
CA LEU A 84 -4.75 11.59 24.62
C LEU A 84 -4.15 10.17 24.69
N GLU A 85 -2.83 10.04 24.88
CA GLU A 85 -2.16 8.75 25.01
C GLU A 85 -2.74 7.92 26.17
N VAL A 86 -3.03 8.57 27.30
CA VAL A 86 -3.67 7.93 28.46
C VAL A 86 -5.08 7.44 28.11
N ASP A 87 -5.86 8.25 27.40
CA ASP A 87 -7.22 7.88 26.99
C ASP A 87 -7.22 6.72 25.98
N VAL A 88 -6.31 6.72 25.01
CA VAL A 88 -6.15 5.63 24.02
C VAL A 88 -5.70 4.33 24.69
N LYS A 89 -4.78 4.38 25.67
CA LYS A 89 -4.39 3.22 26.47
C LYS A 89 -5.59 2.60 27.20
N ARG A 90 -6.42 3.44 27.82
CA ARG A 90 -7.64 2.97 28.50
C ARG A 90 -8.63 2.35 27.53
N GLU A 91 -8.83 2.96 26.37
CA GLU A 91 -9.69 2.44 25.30
C GLU A 91 -9.25 1.04 24.84
N GLN A 92 -7.96 0.87 24.51
CA GLN A 92 -7.40 -0.41 24.07
C GLN A 92 -7.58 -1.50 25.14
N GLN A 93 -7.30 -1.16 26.42
CA GLN A 93 -7.49 -2.09 27.54
C GLN A 93 -8.96 -2.48 27.74
N MET A 94 -9.89 -1.53 27.59
CA MET A 94 -11.33 -1.79 27.73
C MET A 94 -11.83 -2.72 26.63
N ARG A 95 -11.44 -2.49 25.38
CA ARG A 95 -11.83 -3.33 24.23
C ARG A 95 -11.25 -4.74 24.31
N GLN A 96 -10.06 -4.90 24.88
CA GLN A 96 -9.50 -6.24 25.16
C GLN A 96 -10.30 -7.00 26.23
N LYS A 97 -10.85 -6.32 27.24
CA LYS A 97 -11.56 -6.94 28.37
C LYS A 97 -13.04 -7.18 28.12
N HIS A 98 -13.73 -6.25 27.47
CA HIS A 98 -15.20 -6.22 27.40
C HIS A 98 -15.74 -6.40 25.97
N GLY A 99 -14.86 -6.50 24.97
CA GLY A 99 -15.24 -6.66 23.56
C GLY A 99 -16.01 -5.45 23.01
N ILE A 100 -16.82 -5.70 21.96
CA ILE A 100 -17.47 -4.64 21.14
C ILE A 100 -18.58 -3.89 21.89
N GLN A 101 -19.15 -4.46 22.97
CA GLN A 101 -20.33 -3.92 23.65
C GLN A 101 -20.02 -2.82 24.69
N SER A 102 -18.75 -2.51 24.95
CA SER A 102 -18.38 -1.42 25.85
C SER A 102 -18.51 -0.07 25.14
N GLU A 103 -19.22 0.89 25.76
CA GLU A 103 -19.07 2.29 25.37
C GLU A 103 -17.59 2.70 25.49
N GLY A 104 -17.07 3.33 24.44
CA GLY A 104 -15.68 3.75 24.37
C GLY A 104 -15.38 4.90 25.33
N VAL A 105 -14.20 4.89 25.90
CA VAL A 105 -13.61 5.99 26.67
C VAL A 105 -13.35 7.20 25.76
N LEU A 106 -12.99 6.96 24.49
CA LEU A 106 -12.70 8.03 23.53
C LEU A 106 -13.95 8.80 23.06
N ILE A 107 -15.09 8.12 22.99
CA ILE A 107 -16.36 8.69 22.53
C ILE A 107 -17.44 8.38 23.55
N HIS A 108 -17.87 9.40 24.29
CA HIS A 108 -19.10 9.31 25.07
C HIS A 108 -20.29 9.61 24.17
N SER A 109 -21.23 8.66 24.13
CA SER A 109 -22.55 8.67 23.45
C SER A 109 -22.63 9.41 22.11
N ILE A 110 -22.70 8.63 21.02
CA ILE A 110 -22.92 9.16 19.67
C ILE A 110 -24.43 9.37 19.48
N GLN A 111 -24.86 10.62 19.34
CA GLN A 111 -26.28 10.96 19.19
C GLN A 111 -26.73 10.98 17.73
N ASN A 112 -25.86 11.39 16.79
CA ASN A 112 -26.26 11.68 15.41
C ASN A 112 -25.40 11.00 14.32
N GLY A 113 -24.92 9.78 14.57
CA GLY A 113 -24.05 9.06 13.64
C GLY A 113 -22.63 9.65 13.57
N LEU A 114 -21.63 8.81 13.32
CA LEU A 114 -20.22 9.20 13.42
C LEU A 114 -19.82 10.29 12.41
N ALA A 115 -20.34 10.21 11.19
CA ALA A 115 -20.05 11.14 10.12
C ALA A 115 -20.48 12.58 10.44
N LEU A 116 -21.70 12.78 10.97
CA LEU A 116 -22.20 14.11 11.30
C LEU A 116 -21.51 14.69 12.54
N GLU A 117 -21.17 13.82 13.51
CA GLU A 117 -20.38 14.25 14.66
C GLU A 117 -18.99 14.69 14.24
N PHE A 118 -18.35 13.98 13.32
CA PHE A 118 -17.03 14.35 12.79
C PHE A 118 -17.06 15.73 12.12
N GLU A 119 -18.06 16.00 11.28
CA GLU A 119 -18.22 17.28 10.59
C GLU A 119 -18.32 18.46 11.57
N ARG A 120 -19.10 18.30 12.65
CA ARG A 120 -19.37 19.35 13.65
C ARG A 120 -18.32 19.49 14.74
N SER A 121 -17.36 18.57 14.80
CA SER A 121 -16.37 18.47 15.87
C SER A 121 -15.18 19.38 15.65
N ASP A 122 -14.52 19.77 16.76
CA ASP A 122 -13.20 20.38 16.75
C ASP A 122 -12.10 19.35 16.45
N SER A 123 -10.87 19.81 16.22
CA SER A 123 -9.73 18.94 15.88
C SER A 123 -9.48 17.86 16.94
N THR A 124 -9.65 18.17 18.22
CA THR A 124 -9.46 17.19 19.32
C THR A 124 -10.49 16.08 19.25
N ARG A 125 -11.78 16.42 19.12
CA ARG A 125 -12.85 15.43 19.03
C ARG A 125 -12.77 14.64 17.72
N ARG A 126 -12.45 15.27 16.58
CA ARG A 126 -12.20 14.57 15.30
C ARG A 126 -11.11 13.50 15.43
N LEU A 127 -10.01 13.84 16.11
CA LEU A 127 -8.94 12.88 16.37
C LEU A 127 -9.43 11.69 17.20
N ARG A 128 -10.15 11.93 18.29
CA ARG A 128 -10.73 10.87 19.12
C ARG A 128 -11.72 9.99 18.36
N LEU A 129 -12.55 10.58 17.49
CA LEU A 129 -13.50 9.86 16.65
C LEU A 129 -12.80 8.88 15.70
N VAL A 130 -11.79 9.36 14.96
CA VAL A 130 -11.02 8.51 14.03
C VAL A 130 -10.28 7.39 14.76
N LEU A 131 -9.66 7.69 15.91
CA LEU A 131 -8.97 6.68 16.72
C LEU A 131 -9.91 5.62 17.28
N SER A 132 -11.07 6.04 17.80
CA SER A 132 -12.07 5.09 18.30
C SER A 132 -12.60 4.18 17.18
N GLU A 133 -12.83 4.72 15.99
CA GLU A 133 -13.32 3.95 14.85
C GLU A 133 -12.29 2.91 14.38
N ILE A 134 -11.03 3.32 14.17
CA ILE A 134 -9.99 2.39 13.71
C ILE A 134 -9.68 1.30 14.75
N LEU A 135 -9.66 1.65 16.04
CA LEU A 135 -9.50 0.67 17.12
C LEU A 135 -10.72 -0.26 17.26
N GLY A 136 -11.91 0.26 16.95
CA GLY A 136 -13.14 -0.53 16.87
C GLY A 136 -13.06 -1.58 15.77
N ILE A 137 -12.66 -1.18 14.56
CA ILE A 137 -12.44 -2.10 13.43
C ILE A 137 -11.37 -3.15 13.78
N ALA A 138 -10.24 -2.72 14.37
CA ALA A 138 -9.18 -3.64 14.80
C ALA A 138 -9.71 -4.70 15.79
N SER A 139 -10.52 -4.29 16.77
CA SER A 139 -11.15 -5.19 17.73
C SER A 139 -12.10 -6.20 17.06
N GLN A 140 -12.89 -5.76 16.07
CA GLN A 140 -13.79 -6.64 15.31
C GLN A 140 -13.04 -7.69 14.48
N ILE A 141 -11.86 -7.35 13.97
CA ILE A 141 -11.01 -8.28 13.22
C ILE A 141 -10.47 -9.38 14.15
N CYS A 142 -9.97 -9.00 15.34
CA CYS A 142 -9.48 -9.95 16.34
C CYS A 142 -10.55 -10.94 16.82
N GLN A 143 -11.83 -10.57 16.81
CA GLN A 143 -12.94 -11.42 17.22
C GLN A 143 -13.48 -12.33 16.10
N HIS A 144 -12.77 -12.45 14.97
CA HIS A 144 -13.08 -13.34 13.84
C HIS A 144 -14.52 -13.19 13.30
N SER A 145 -14.93 -11.96 12.98
CA SER A 145 -16.20 -11.72 12.29
C SER A 145 -16.20 -12.29 10.86
N GLU A 146 -17.33 -12.90 10.44
CA GLU A 146 -17.49 -13.65 9.18
C GLU A 146 -17.25 -12.81 7.90
N VAL A 147 -17.50 -11.51 7.95
CA VAL A 147 -17.35 -10.62 6.79
C VAL A 147 -15.95 -10.01 6.78
N TYR A 148 -15.20 -10.19 5.69
CA TYR A 148 -13.86 -9.61 5.57
C TYR A 148 -13.89 -8.08 5.62
N MET A 149 -14.73 -7.43 4.80
CA MET A 149 -14.87 -5.97 4.79
C MET A 149 -15.72 -5.51 5.98
N LYS A 150 -15.20 -4.57 6.76
CA LYS A 150 -15.93 -3.90 7.84
C LYS A 150 -16.56 -2.63 7.31
N GLN A 151 -17.78 -2.36 7.77
CA GLN A 151 -18.46 -1.10 7.49
C GLN A 151 -17.91 -0.03 8.44
N SER A 152 -17.68 1.16 7.90
CA SER A 152 -17.28 2.32 8.69
C SER A 152 -17.90 3.59 8.14
N ASP A 153 -18.60 4.33 9.00
CA ASP A 153 -19.22 5.60 8.65
C ASP A 153 -18.20 6.66 8.22
N LEU A 154 -16.98 6.59 8.77
CA LEU A 154 -15.89 7.52 8.45
C LEU A 154 -15.04 7.01 7.29
N PHE A 155 -14.54 5.77 7.36
CA PHE A 155 -13.59 5.26 6.38
C PHE A 155 -14.24 4.85 5.05
N ASP A 156 -15.56 4.68 4.98
CA ASP A 156 -16.27 4.41 3.73
C ASP A 156 -16.84 5.68 3.08
N ASN A 157 -16.73 6.84 3.73
CA ASN A 157 -17.21 8.12 3.23
C ASN A 157 -16.08 8.94 2.59
N ALA A 158 -16.10 9.02 1.25
CA ALA A 158 -15.07 9.70 0.47
C ALA A 158 -14.95 11.20 0.77
N VAL A 159 -16.00 11.85 1.29
CA VAL A 159 -16.01 13.30 1.58
C VAL A 159 -15.08 13.63 2.73
N TYR A 160 -15.08 12.82 3.79
CA TYR A 160 -14.27 13.05 4.98
C TYR A 160 -12.88 12.45 4.90
N LEU A 161 -12.61 11.65 3.87
CA LEU A 161 -11.43 10.79 3.83
C LEU A 161 -10.11 11.57 3.81
N GLU A 162 -10.08 12.76 3.20
CA GLU A 162 -8.87 13.59 3.24
C GLU A 162 -8.52 14.03 4.67
N GLU A 163 -9.51 14.50 5.43
CA GLU A 163 -9.34 14.90 6.84
C GLU A 163 -9.05 13.69 7.74
N VAL A 164 -9.71 12.55 7.50
CA VAL A 164 -9.43 11.29 8.21
C VAL A 164 -7.98 10.87 7.99
N CYS A 165 -7.46 10.99 6.77
CA CYS A 165 -6.05 10.71 6.49
C CYS A 165 -5.11 11.68 7.22
N ASP A 166 -5.42 12.98 7.26
CA ASP A 166 -4.63 13.95 8.00
C ASP A 166 -4.55 13.58 9.48
N VAL A 167 -5.71 13.35 10.10
CA VAL A 167 -5.83 12.92 11.50
C VAL A 167 -5.02 11.65 11.76
N LEU A 168 -5.14 10.65 10.89
CA LEU A 168 -4.46 9.36 11.08
C LEU A 168 -2.93 9.49 10.91
N CYS A 169 -2.46 10.30 9.96
CA CYS A 169 -1.03 10.58 9.78
C CYS A 169 -0.45 11.30 10.99
N ILE A 170 -1.16 12.29 11.56
CA ILE A 170 -0.73 12.96 12.78
C ILE A 170 -0.73 11.98 13.96
N ALA A 171 -1.81 11.22 14.16
CA ALA A 171 -1.91 10.30 15.29
C ALA A 171 -0.82 9.21 15.26
N LEU A 172 -0.53 8.62 14.11
CA LEU A 172 0.55 7.64 13.95
C LEU A 172 1.92 8.21 14.32
N ALA A 173 2.14 9.48 14.06
CA ALA A 173 3.43 10.09 14.25
C ALA A 173 3.64 10.70 15.65
N GLU A 174 2.55 11.08 16.33
CA GLU A 174 2.58 11.61 17.70
C GLU A 174 2.30 10.53 18.76
N LEU A 175 1.72 9.38 18.38
CA LEU A 175 1.48 8.23 19.28
C LEU A 175 2.19 6.92 18.83
N PRO A 176 3.49 6.95 18.47
CA PRO A 176 4.18 5.77 17.91
C PRO A 176 4.30 4.60 18.90
N ALA A 177 4.25 4.86 20.21
CA ALA A 177 4.29 3.83 21.24
C ALA A 177 2.97 3.04 21.37
N LEU A 178 1.87 3.56 20.82
CA LEU A 178 0.53 2.96 20.93
C LEU A 178 -0.01 2.45 19.61
N LEU A 179 0.35 3.11 18.51
CA LEU A 179 -0.15 2.83 17.18
C LEU A 179 0.99 2.29 16.34
N ALA A 180 1.16 0.97 16.33
CA ALA A 180 2.07 0.34 15.39
C ALA A 180 1.53 0.50 13.97
N ILE A 181 2.31 1.10 13.09
CA ILE A 181 1.91 1.37 11.70
C ILE A 181 1.50 0.09 10.96
N GLN A 182 2.18 -1.04 11.25
CA GLN A 182 1.86 -2.33 10.64
C GLN A 182 0.45 -2.80 11.01
N ASP A 183 0.06 -2.66 12.28
CA ASP A 183 -1.26 -3.07 12.77
C ASP A 183 -2.38 -2.19 12.21
N ILE A 184 -2.13 -0.88 12.12
CA ILE A 184 -3.06 0.06 11.48
C ILE A 184 -3.22 -0.25 9.99
N VAL A 185 -2.12 -0.55 9.29
CA VAL A 185 -2.16 -0.93 7.87
C VAL A 185 -2.93 -2.22 7.64
N GLU A 186 -2.71 -3.27 8.46
CA GLU A 186 -3.51 -4.50 8.36
C GLU A 186 -4.99 -4.23 8.66
N THR A 187 -5.29 -3.42 9.67
CA THR A 187 -6.68 -3.00 9.98
C THR A 187 -7.34 -2.31 8.79
N LEU A 188 -6.62 -1.40 8.13
CA LEU A 188 -7.12 -0.65 6.98
C LEU A 188 -7.41 -1.52 5.76
N LEU A 189 -6.81 -2.72 5.62
CA LEU A 189 -7.16 -3.63 4.51
C LEU A 189 -8.63 -4.07 4.55
N HIS A 190 -9.31 -3.89 5.68
CA HIS A 190 -10.70 -4.27 5.88
C HIS A 190 -11.71 -3.14 5.59
N VAL A 191 -11.29 -1.94 5.21
CA VAL A 191 -12.21 -0.82 4.87
C VAL A 191 -12.15 -0.47 3.39
N LYS A 192 -13.24 0.11 2.86
CA LYS A 192 -13.43 0.31 1.42
C LYS A 192 -12.29 1.08 0.75
N PHE A 193 -11.82 2.16 1.37
CA PHE A 193 -10.76 3.02 0.83
C PHE A 193 -9.37 2.73 1.42
N GLY A 194 -9.23 1.63 2.16
CA GLY A 194 -8.01 1.20 2.85
C GLY A 194 -6.72 1.32 2.03
N PRO A 195 -6.64 0.72 0.81
CA PRO A 195 -5.45 0.79 -0.03
C PRO A 195 -4.97 2.23 -0.30
N THR A 196 -5.90 3.17 -0.47
CA THR A 196 -5.57 4.57 -0.74
C THR A 196 -5.12 5.29 0.53
N VAL A 197 -5.78 5.04 1.66
CA VAL A 197 -5.38 5.57 2.98
C VAL A 197 -3.98 5.09 3.34
N ILE A 198 -3.66 3.82 3.09
CA ILE A 198 -2.33 3.25 3.32
C ILE A 198 -1.26 3.98 2.48
N CYS A 199 -1.57 4.33 1.22
CA CYS A 199 -0.65 5.12 0.39
C CYS A 199 -0.41 6.51 0.98
N TRP A 200 -1.44 7.18 1.51
CA TRP A 200 -1.28 8.47 2.18
C TRP A 200 -0.44 8.37 3.45
N ILE A 201 -0.70 7.36 4.29
CA ILE A 201 0.09 7.10 5.51
C ILE A 201 1.57 6.93 5.17
N LEU A 202 1.88 6.05 4.22
CA LEU A 202 3.27 5.77 3.84
C LEU A 202 3.92 6.93 3.10
N ALA A 203 3.15 7.74 2.37
CA ALA A 203 3.67 8.97 1.81
C ALA A 203 4.10 9.95 2.90
N ASN A 204 3.37 10.05 4.01
CA ASN A 204 3.75 10.90 5.14
C ASN A 204 4.83 10.30 6.05
N SER A 205 5.09 9.00 5.93
CA SER A 205 6.10 8.27 6.71
C SER A 205 6.97 7.35 5.83
N PRO A 206 7.79 7.92 4.90
CA PRO A 206 8.51 7.13 3.90
C PRO A 206 9.48 6.08 4.47
N ASP A 207 10.02 6.33 5.68
CA ASP A 207 10.99 5.44 6.34
C ASP A 207 10.39 4.05 6.65
N TYR A 208 9.07 3.97 6.84
CA TYR A 208 8.37 2.72 7.12
C TYR A 208 7.98 1.94 5.86
N PHE A 209 8.24 2.47 4.66
CA PHE A 209 7.78 1.86 3.41
C PHE A 209 8.21 0.39 3.27
N TRP A 210 9.50 0.12 3.51
CA TRP A 210 10.05 -1.24 3.37
C TRP A 210 9.50 -2.20 4.44
N GLU A 211 9.42 -1.73 5.68
CA GLU A 211 8.93 -2.49 6.82
C GLU A 211 7.47 -2.90 6.61
N VAL A 212 6.61 -1.94 6.26
CA VAL A 212 5.18 -2.18 6.02
C VAL A 212 4.97 -3.09 4.81
N CYS A 213 5.68 -2.88 3.70
CA CYS A 213 5.55 -3.79 2.54
C CYS A 213 5.99 -5.21 2.89
N THR A 214 7.05 -5.36 3.69
CA THR A 214 7.51 -6.68 4.16
C THR A 214 6.47 -7.35 5.04
N ALA A 215 5.86 -6.63 5.98
CA ALA A 215 4.80 -7.14 6.85
C ALA A 215 3.58 -7.59 6.03
N LEU A 216 3.14 -6.77 5.07
CA LEU A 216 2.04 -7.12 4.15
C LEU A 216 2.34 -8.41 3.39
N ILE A 217 3.56 -8.57 2.83
CA ILE A 217 3.92 -9.82 2.13
C ILE A 217 3.94 -11.00 3.10
N ALA A 218 4.51 -10.83 4.30
CA ALA A 218 4.59 -11.89 5.30
C ALA A 218 3.21 -12.39 5.76
N ASN A 219 2.22 -11.49 5.82
CA ASN A 219 0.82 -11.81 6.13
C ASN A 219 -0.01 -12.20 4.88
N GLY A 220 0.58 -12.08 3.69
CA GLY A 220 -0.06 -12.44 2.43
C GLY A 220 -0.20 -13.94 2.22
N GLU A 221 -1.12 -14.35 1.35
CA GLU A 221 -1.40 -15.76 1.13
C GLU A 221 -0.27 -16.47 0.37
N ARG A 222 -0.03 -17.74 0.70
CA ARG A 222 0.99 -18.55 0.01
C ARG A 222 0.52 -19.03 -1.36
N GLN A 223 -0.78 -19.28 -1.52
CA GLN A 223 -1.32 -20.04 -2.67
C GLN A 223 -2.66 -19.56 -3.21
N ASP A 224 -3.48 -18.85 -2.43
CA ASP A 224 -4.77 -18.36 -2.90
C ASP A 224 -4.65 -16.93 -3.42
N GLU A 225 -5.17 -16.68 -4.63
CA GLU A 225 -5.17 -15.35 -5.25
C GLU A 225 -6.51 -14.63 -5.08
N GLU A 226 -7.56 -15.40 -4.80
CA GLU A 226 -8.94 -14.95 -5.01
C GLU A 226 -9.66 -14.57 -3.73
N SER A 227 -9.04 -14.81 -2.57
CA SER A 227 -9.59 -14.31 -1.32
C SER A 227 -9.73 -12.80 -1.40
N THR A 228 -10.80 -12.26 -0.84
CA THR A 228 -11.04 -10.81 -0.83
C THR A 228 -9.84 -10.07 -0.22
N GLY A 229 -9.28 -10.60 0.88
CA GLY A 229 -8.08 -10.05 1.50
C GLY A 229 -6.82 -10.15 0.64
N GLY A 230 -6.63 -11.26 -0.06
CA GLY A 230 -5.54 -11.45 -1.02
C GLY A 230 -5.58 -10.42 -2.15
N LYS A 231 -6.77 -10.19 -2.73
CA LYS A 231 -6.98 -9.17 -3.79
C LYS A 231 -6.70 -7.76 -3.29
N ILE A 232 -7.24 -7.39 -2.13
CA ILE A 232 -7.05 -6.05 -1.56
C ILE A 232 -5.58 -5.82 -1.22
N ARG A 233 -4.94 -6.78 -0.55
CA ARG A 233 -3.51 -6.70 -0.22
C ARG A 233 -2.64 -6.60 -1.46
N ASN A 234 -2.94 -7.38 -2.51
CA ASN A 234 -2.26 -7.28 -3.79
C ASN A 234 -2.41 -5.88 -4.41
N LYS A 235 -3.64 -5.36 -4.44
CA LYS A 235 -3.93 -4.00 -4.91
C LYS A 235 -3.14 -2.96 -4.11
N THR A 236 -3.13 -3.05 -2.78
CA THR A 236 -2.37 -2.15 -1.90
C THR A 236 -0.89 -2.16 -2.25
N LEU A 237 -0.25 -3.34 -2.30
CA LEU A 237 1.18 -3.45 -2.62
C LEU A 237 1.52 -2.95 -4.02
N ARG A 238 0.64 -3.15 -5.01
CA ARG A 238 0.79 -2.56 -6.35
C ARG A 238 0.71 -1.04 -6.33
N MET A 239 -0.27 -0.46 -5.63
CA MET A 239 -0.37 1.00 -5.47
C MET A 239 0.88 1.58 -4.79
N LEU A 240 1.42 0.89 -3.78
CA LEU A 240 2.68 1.28 -3.12
C LEU A 240 3.89 1.18 -4.06
N CYS A 241 3.97 0.14 -4.89
CA CYS A 241 5.03 0.02 -5.90
C CYS A 241 4.90 1.08 -7.01
N GLN A 242 3.68 1.47 -7.38
CA GLN A 242 3.45 2.59 -8.31
C GLN A 242 3.85 3.93 -7.70
N MET A 243 3.62 4.11 -6.39
CA MET A 243 4.07 5.27 -5.62
C MET A 243 5.60 5.28 -5.44
N ASN A 244 6.25 4.12 -5.31
CA ASN A 244 7.71 4.02 -5.22
C ASN A 244 8.28 2.94 -6.18
N PRO A 245 8.39 3.25 -7.49
CA PRO A 245 8.81 2.26 -8.49
C PRO A 245 10.23 1.73 -8.27
N SER A 246 11.10 2.50 -7.60
CA SER A 246 12.48 2.09 -7.32
C SER A 246 12.58 0.85 -6.43
N GLN A 247 11.55 0.58 -5.61
CA GLN A 247 11.50 -0.55 -4.69
C GLN A 247 10.72 -1.75 -5.27
N ALA A 248 10.06 -1.62 -6.42
CA ALA A 248 9.18 -2.67 -6.95
C ALA A 248 9.89 -4.03 -7.16
N LEU A 249 11.14 -4.00 -7.65
CA LEU A 249 11.94 -5.22 -7.82
C LEU A 249 12.37 -5.84 -6.48
N MET A 250 12.61 -5.02 -5.45
CA MET A 250 12.93 -5.51 -4.11
C MET A 250 11.69 -6.15 -3.46
N ILE A 251 10.51 -5.55 -3.64
CA ILE A 251 9.23 -6.14 -3.22
C ILE A 251 8.98 -7.48 -3.94
N ARG A 252 9.22 -7.54 -5.25
CA ARG A 252 9.17 -8.79 -6.02
C ARG A 252 10.11 -9.84 -5.44
N ALA A 253 11.35 -9.49 -5.15
CA ALA A 253 12.32 -10.40 -4.55
C ALA A 253 11.84 -10.90 -3.16
N LYS A 254 11.23 -10.01 -2.36
CA LYS A 254 10.70 -10.36 -1.04
C LYS A 254 9.55 -11.36 -1.10
N CYS A 255 8.68 -11.28 -2.11
CA CYS A 255 7.66 -12.31 -2.36
C CYS A 255 8.26 -13.70 -2.56
N ILE A 256 9.38 -13.79 -3.29
CA ILE A 256 10.08 -15.05 -3.56
C ILE A 256 10.76 -15.57 -2.29
N GLU A 257 11.48 -14.69 -1.60
CA GLU A 257 12.16 -15.02 -0.34
C GLU A 257 11.18 -15.62 0.68
N LEU A 258 9.99 -15.05 0.81
CA LEU A 258 8.96 -15.52 1.73
C LEU A 258 8.05 -16.61 1.14
N CYS A 259 8.18 -16.93 -0.14
CA CYS A 259 7.29 -17.81 -0.90
C CYS A 259 5.80 -17.45 -0.65
N ARG A 260 5.47 -16.16 -0.81
CA ARG A 260 4.14 -15.60 -0.59
C ARG A 260 3.75 -14.66 -1.72
N MET A 261 2.45 -14.54 -1.95
CA MET A 261 1.86 -13.66 -2.95
C MET A 261 2.45 -13.84 -4.37
N PRO A 262 2.43 -15.05 -4.94
CA PRO A 262 2.94 -15.32 -6.30
C PRO A 262 2.27 -14.42 -7.37
N ALA A 263 0.97 -14.15 -7.19
CA ALA A 263 0.21 -13.19 -7.99
C ALA A 263 0.90 -11.82 -8.12
N LEU A 264 1.33 -11.29 -6.98
CA LEU A 264 1.97 -9.98 -6.90
C LEU A 264 3.33 -10.01 -7.60
N ALA A 265 4.14 -11.04 -7.36
CA ALA A 265 5.44 -11.19 -7.99
C ALA A 265 5.34 -11.20 -9.53
N ILE A 266 4.30 -11.84 -10.07
CA ILE A 266 3.98 -11.82 -11.50
C ILE A 266 3.53 -10.43 -11.95
N LEU A 267 2.56 -9.82 -11.28
CA LEU A 267 2.03 -8.51 -11.66
C LEU A 267 3.13 -7.43 -11.69
N LEU A 268 4.00 -7.40 -10.67
CA LEU A 268 5.13 -6.46 -10.64
C LEU A 268 6.14 -6.71 -11.78
N SER A 269 6.31 -7.97 -12.19
CA SER A 269 7.16 -8.30 -13.35
C SER A 269 6.53 -7.90 -14.68
N LEU A 270 5.20 -7.92 -14.79
CA LEU A 270 4.50 -7.46 -15.98
C LEU A 270 4.48 -5.93 -16.07
N GLU A 271 4.39 -5.25 -14.92
CA GLU A 271 4.37 -3.78 -14.82
C GLU A 271 5.75 -3.13 -15.08
N SER A 272 6.86 -3.84 -14.85
CA SER A 272 8.20 -3.31 -15.13
C SER A 272 8.45 -3.05 -16.62
N GLY A 273 7.66 -3.65 -17.52
CA GLY A 273 7.67 -3.39 -18.96
C GLY A 273 8.87 -3.96 -19.72
N ASP A 274 9.84 -4.56 -19.03
CA ASP A 274 10.96 -5.25 -19.67
C ASP A 274 10.53 -6.67 -20.08
N ALA A 275 10.20 -6.83 -21.36
CA ALA A 275 9.74 -8.08 -21.94
C ALA A 275 10.73 -9.24 -21.71
N GLY A 276 12.04 -8.96 -21.72
CA GLY A 276 13.07 -9.98 -21.47
C GLY A 276 13.14 -10.44 -20.01
N ASP A 277 12.84 -9.55 -19.06
CA ASP A 277 12.85 -9.82 -17.63
C ASP A 277 11.81 -10.87 -17.23
N VAL A 278 10.60 -10.83 -17.81
CA VAL A 278 9.51 -11.77 -17.46
C VAL A 278 9.90 -13.22 -17.77
N VAL A 279 10.47 -13.49 -18.95
CA VAL A 279 10.88 -14.84 -19.35
C VAL A 279 12.01 -15.35 -18.46
N ALA A 280 13.02 -14.52 -18.23
CA ALA A 280 14.15 -14.85 -17.36
C ALA A 280 13.68 -15.10 -15.92
N PHE A 281 12.80 -14.26 -15.41
CA PHE A 281 12.23 -14.34 -14.07
C PHE A 281 11.45 -15.65 -13.86
N VAL A 282 10.45 -15.93 -14.70
CA VAL A 282 9.62 -17.14 -14.58
C VAL A 282 10.46 -18.41 -14.80
N SER A 283 11.43 -18.37 -15.72
CA SER A 283 12.40 -19.46 -15.90
C SER A 283 13.21 -19.68 -14.63
N GLY A 284 13.68 -18.62 -13.97
CA GLY A 284 14.39 -18.70 -12.69
C GLY A 284 13.55 -19.34 -11.59
N LEU A 285 12.25 -19.03 -11.52
CA LEU A 285 11.34 -19.63 -10.53
C LEU A 285 11.13 -21.14 -10.75
N LEU A 286 11.09 -21.61 -12.00
CA LEU A 286 10.78 -23.00 -12.33
C LEU A 286 12.01 -23.89 -12.53
N LEU A 287 13.11 -23.33 -13.00
CA LEU A 287 14.36 -24.04 -13.34
C LEU A 287 15.50 -23.72 -12.38
N GLY A 288 15.33 -22.76 -11.47
CA GLY A 288 16.32 -22.42 -10.43
C GLY A 288 16.59 -23.59 -9.49
N SER A 289 17.65 -23.51 -8.69
CA SER A 289 18.11 -24.60 -7.80
C SER A 289 17.30 -24.76 -6.50
N ASP A 290 16.55 -23.73 -6.09
CA ASP A 290 15.72 -23.76 -4.88
C ASP A 290 14.42 -24.56 -5.08
N GLN A 291 14.33 -25.73 -4.43
CA GLN A 291 13.17 -26.61 -4.51
C GLN A 291 11.90 -26.02 -3.87
N THR A 292 12.05 -25.21 -2.83
CA THR A 292 10.92 -24.57 -2.13
C THR A 292 10.25 -23.56 -3.03
N VAL A 293 11.05 -22.68 -3.65
CA VAL A 293 10.55 -21.69 -4.62
C VAL A 293 9.91 -22.36 -5.83
N ARG A 294 10.57 -23.39 -6.41
CA ARG A 294 10.01 -24.17 -7.53
C ARG A 294 8.64 -24.76 -7.20
N ASN A 295 8.52 -25.40 -6.04
CA ASN A 295 7.27 -26.04 -5.62
C ASN A 295 6.18 -25.01 -5.35
N TRP A 296 6.51 -23.93 -4.64
CA TRP A 296 5.58 -22.85 -4.34
C TRP A 296 4.96 -22.28 -5.62
N PHE A 297 5.79 -21.96 -6.60
CA PHE A 297 5.34 -21.36 -7.85
C PHE A 297 4.67 -22.37 -8.80
N ALA A 298 5.09 -23.64 -8.79
CA ALA A 298 4.42 -24.69 -9.56
C ALA A 298 2.99 -24.95 -9.03
N ILE A 299 2.78 -24.98 -7.72
CA ILE A 299 1.44 -25.15 -7.12
C ILE A 299 0.54 -23.97 -7.51
N PHE A 300 1.07 -22.75 -7.48
CA PHE A 300 0.37 -21.55 -7.93
C PHE A 300 -0.18 -21.71 -9.36
N ILE A 301 0.67 -22.07 -10.32
CA ILE A 301 0.27 -22.28 -11.72
C ILE A 301 -0.77 -23.40 -11.84
N ARG A 302 -0.60 -24.52 -11.13
CA ARG A 302 -1.55 -25.64 -11.16
C ARG A 302 -2.92 -25.26 -10.61
N ASN A 303 -2.96 -24.47 -9.54
CA ASN A 303 -4.20 -24.03 -8.91
C ASN A 303 -4.94 -23.02 -9.78
N GLY A 304 -4.24 -22.02 -10.35
CA GLY A 304 -4.83 -21.03 -11.25
C GLY A 304 -5.42 -21.65 -12.53
N GLN A 305 -4.92 -22.81 -12.96
CA GLN A 305 -5.40 -23.52 -14.14
C GLN A 305 -6.73 -24.27 -13.98
N LYS A 306 -7.01 -24.74 -12.76
CA LYS A 306 -8.26 -25.47 -12.47
C LYS A 306 -9.48 -24.56 -12.53
N ARG A 307 -9.25 -23.24 -12.41
CA ARG A 307 -10.27 -22.21 -12.28
C ARG A 307 -10.58 -21.66 -13.68
N LYS A 308 -11.63 -22.20 -14.32
CA LYS A 308 -12.15 -21.69 -15.60
C LYS A 308 -13.16 -20.57 -15.30
N GLY A 309 -12.96 -19.36 -15.83
CA GLY A 309 -14.04 -18.37 -15.91
C GLY A 309 -13.69 -16.90 -15.67
N GLU A 310 -12.56 -16.56 -15.05
CA GLU A 310 -12.25 -15.15 -14.72
C GLU A 310 -11.14 -14.61 -15.63
N SER A 311 -11.46 -13.65 -16.50
CA SER A 311 -10.59 -13.14 -17.59
C SER A 311 -9.41 -12.26 -17.15
N TYR A 312 -9.15 -12.09 -15.84
CA TYR A 312 -8.22 -11.08 -15.31
C TYR A 312 -7.34 -11.56 -14.14
N THR A 313 -7.01 -12.86 -14.07
CA THR A 313 -6.06 -13.35 -13.06
C THR A 313 -4.61 -13.05 -13.46
N ALA A 314 -3.71 -12.95 -12.48
CA ALA A 314 -2.28 -12.71 -12.75
C ALA A 314 -1.68 -13.79 -13.67
N LEU A 315 -2.10 -15.04 -13.52
CA LEU A 315 -1.69 -16.15 -14.39
C LEU A 315 -2.16 -15.97 -15.85
N GLN A 316 -3.35 -15.41 -16.07
CA GLN A 316 -3.83 -15.14 -17.43
C GLN A 316 -3.11 -13.97 -18.08
N LEU A 317 -2.82 -12.92 -17.32
CA LEU A 317 -1.99 -11.81 -17.80
C LEU A 317 -0.59 -12.28 -18.16
N LEU A 318 0.01 -13.15 -17.35
CA LEU A 318 1.28 -13.79 -17.68
C LEU A 318 1.20 -14.59 -18.98
N ARG A 319 0.16 -15.40 -19.16
CA ARG A 319 -0.05 -16.17 -20.39
C ARG A 319 -0.19 -15.27 -21.61
N ALA A 320 -0.97 -14.20 -21.50
CA ALA A 320 -1.17 -13.25 -22.59
C ALA A 320 0.15 -12.58 -22.99
N GLU A 321 0.96 -12.15 -22.01
CA GLU A 321 2.26 -11.53 -22.28
C GLU A 321 3.26 -12.52 -22.88
N LEU A 322 3.37 -13.75 -22.33
CA LEU A 322 4.23 -14.79 -22.90
C LEU A 322 3.81 -15.16 -24.34
N LEU A 323 2.51 -15.25 -24.61
CA LEU A 323 1.99 -15.52 -25.95
C LEU A 323 2.30 -14.38 -26.92
N LYS A 324 2.10 -13.12 -26.49
CA LYS A 324 2.42 -11.93 -27.28
C LYS A 324 3.90 -11.87 -27.65
N GLN A 325 4.78 -12.17 -26.70
CA GLN A 325 6.22 -12.22 -26.95
C GLN A 325 6.62 -13.36 -27.90
N LEU A 326 6.03 -14.55 -27.72
CA LEU A 326 6.25 -15.67 -28.64
C LEU A 326 5.77 -15.33 -30.06
N GLN A 327 4.59 -14.72 -30.19
CA GLN A 327 4.08 -14.22 -31.47
C GLN A 327 5.05 -13.20 -32.07
N HIS A 328 5.59 -12.27 -31.29
CA HIS A 328 6.57 -11.30 -31.78
C HIS A 328 7.80 -11.99 -32.39
N ILE A 329 8.36 -13.00 -31.70
CA ILE A 329 9.51 -13.78 -32.21
C ILE A 329 9.14 -14.49 -33.53
N ILE A 330 7.95 -15.09 -33.61
CA ILE A 330 7.47 -15.78 -34.83
C ILE A 330 7.30 -14.80 -36.00
N HIS A 331 6.77 -13.60 -35.76
CA HIS A 331 6.64 -12.58 -36.81
C HIS A 331 7.99 -12.07 -37.33
N LYS A 332 9.06 -12.26 -36.55
CA LYS A 332 10.43 -11.91 -36.94
C LYS A 332 11.12 -13.02 -37.73
N SER A 333 10.61 -14.26 -37.74
CA SER A 333 11.15 -15.31 -38.61
C SER A 333 10.57 -15.19 -40.02
N LEU A 334 11.23 -14.41 -40.86
CA LEU A 334 10.98 -14.35 -42.30
C LEU A 334 11.62 -15.59 -42.97
N ASP A 335 10.93 -16.19 -43.93
CA ASP A 335 11.43 -17.34 -44.72
C ASP A 335 11.92 -18.55 -43.91
N SER A 336 11.28 -18.84 -42.77
CA SER A 336 11.67 -19.92 -41.84
C SER A 336 13.06 -19.76 -41.22
N ALA A 337 13.70 -18.59 -41.35
CA ALA A 337 14.96 -18.25 -40.70
C ALA A 337 14.71 -17.25 -39.58
N LEU A 338 15.10 -17.63 -38.35
CA LEU A 338 15.05 -16.70 -37.22
C LEU A 338 16.33 -15.86 -37.23
N PRO A 339 16.25 -14.52 -37.15
CA PRO A 339 17.44 -13.68 -37.04
C PRO A 339 18.25 -14.01 -35.78
N ASP A 340 19.57 -13.94 -35.88
CA ASP A 340 20.50 -14.29 -34.79
C ASP A 340 20.18 -13.58 -33.47
N GLU A 341 19.71 -12.33 -33.55
CA GLU A 341 19.31 -11.49 -32.40
C GLU A 341 18.20 -12.13 -31.55
N TYR A 342 17.35 -12.98 -32.14
CA TYR A 342 16.20 -13.60 -31.47
C TYR A 342 16.45 -15.07 -31.08
N VAL A 343 17.55 -15.69 -31.52
CA VAL A 343 17.84 -17.11 -31.27
C VAL A 343 17.95 -17.42 -29.77
N VAL A 344 18.64 -16.57 -29.01
CA VAL A 344 18.80 -16.73 -27.56
C VAL A 344 17.45 -16.62 -26.86
N GLN A 345 16.64 -15.62 -27.25
CA GLN A 345 15.32 -15.39 -26.68
C GLN A 345 14.37 -16.56 -26.98
N ALA A 346 14.35 -17.06 -28.23
CA ALA A 346 13.55 -18.21 -28.63
C ALA A 346 13.94 -19.48 -27.87
N SER A 347 15.25 -19.72 -27.68
CA SER A 347 15.75 -20.83 -26.87
C SER A 347 15.35 -20.73 -25.40
N ALA A 348 15.39 -19.53 -24.81
CA ALA A 348 14.89 -19.29 -23.46
C ALA A 348 13.38 -19.58 -23.35
N PHE A 349 12.59 -19.15 -24.34
CA PHE A 349 11.15 -19.44 -24.42
C PHE A 349 10.85 -20.93 -24.50
N LEU A 350 11.59 -21.68 -25.32
CA LEU A 350 11.39 -23.12 -25.45
C LEU A 350 11.68 -23.85 -24.12
N ARG A 351 12.75 -23.45 -23.42
CA ARG A 351 13.06 -23.97 -22.07
C ARG A 351 11.96 -23.63 -21.07
N LEU A 352 11.48 -22.38 -21.07
CA LEU A 352 10.38 -21.94 -20.21
C LEU A 352 9.09 -22.73 -20.51
N TYR A 353 8.72 -22.88 -21.78
CA TYR A 353 7.54 -23.64 -22.18
C TYR A 353 7.63 -25.10 -21.71
N SER A 354 8.80 -25.71 -21.86
CA SER A 354 9.08 -27.07 -21.38
C SER A 354 8.92 -27.16 -19.85
N ALA A 355 9.44 -26.18 -19.11
CA ALA A 355 9.28 -26.09 -17.66
C ALA A 355 7.82 -25.89 -17.24
N LEU A 356 7.10 -24.99 -17.90
CA LEU A 356 5.68 -24.72 -17.63
C LEU A 356 4.84 -25.97 -17.87
N ARG A 357 5.12 -26.73 -18.94
CA ARG A 357 4.39 -27.96 -19.28
C ARG A 357 4.74 -29.11 -18.34
N CYS A 358 6.03 -29.34 -18.08
CA CYS A 358 6.49 -30.52 -17.33
C CYS A 358 6.48 -30.33 -15.81
N ILE A 359 6.88 -29.14 -15.31
CA ILE A 359 6.98 -28.85 -13.88
C ILE A 359 5.66 -28.26 -13.37
N ALA A 360 5.17 -27.22 -14.04
CA ALA A 360 3.98 -26.50 -13.61
C ALA A 360 2.67 -27.10 -14.16
N GLY A 361 2.75 -28.07 -15.08
CA GLY A 361 1.57 -28.76 -15.62
C GLY A 361 0.64 -27.84 -16.43
N ILE A 362 1.18 -26.82 -17.11
CA ILE A 362 0.39 -25.95 -17.97
C ILE A 362 -0.24 -26.74 -19.12
N LYS A 363 -1.56 -26.66 -19.24
CA LYS A 363 -2.31 -27.19 -20.39
C LYS A 363 -2.29 -26.23 -21.57
#